data_AF-A0A8S9UTC8-F1
#
_entry.id   AF-A0A8S9UTC8-F1
#
_cell.length_a   1.000
_cell.length_b   1.000
_cell.length_c   1.000
_cell.angle_alpha   90.00
_cell.angle_beta   90.00
_cell.angle_gamma   90.00
#
_symmetry.space_group_name_H-M   'P 1'
#
loop_
_entity.id
_entity.type
_entity.pdbx_description
1 polymer ?
#
loop_
_entity_poly.entity_id
_entity_poly.type
_entity_poly.pdbx_seq_one_letter_code
_entity_poly.pdbx_strand_id
1 'polypeptide(L)'
;MVTWARELVMELGFGDPYPHVPVYCDNQGTIAVVANSGNTSRVRHMAKHARFINEYVQVKALDVMYVPSADNLADMFTKALGPAEFERQRERLNVEDVSEAWKAVATIVEPMDVCSTKDTDMDIVMEDT
;
A
#
# COMPACT_ATOMS: atom_id res chain seq x y z
N MET A 1 10.95 -9.83 -3.02
CA MET A 1 10.21 -8.66 -2.50
C MET A 1 8.76 -9.01 -2.19
N VAL A 2 7.97 -9.54 -3.14
CA VAL A 2 6.58 -9.93 -2.89
C VAL A 2 6.42 -10.96 -1.75
N THR A 3 7.28 -11.98 -1.71
CA THR A 3 7.27 -13.00 -0.63
C THR A 3 7.56 -12.40 0.74
N TRP A 4 8.59 -11.56 0.84
CA TRP A 4 8.95 -10.86 2.08
C TRP A 4 7.84 -9.92 2.56
N ALA A 5 7.24 -9.13 1.65
CA ALA A 5 6.15 -8.23 2.01
C ALA A 5 4.93 -9.00 2.52
N ARG A 6 4.62 -10.15 1.89
CA ARG A 6 3.58 -11.07 2.36
C ARG A 6 3.88 -11.61 3.76
N GLU A 7 5.11 -12.09 4.00
CA GLU A 7 5.53 -12.60 5.30
C GLU A 7 5.45 -11.52 6.39
N LEU A 8 5.91 -10.31 6.09
CA LEU A 8 5.82 -9.17 7.02
C LEU A 8 4.38 -8.84 7.39
N VAL A 9 3.46 -8.80 6.41
CA VAL A 9 2.04 -8.52 6.64
C VAL A 9 1.39 -9.60 7.52
N MET A 10 1.80 -10.87 7.35
CA MET A 10 1.38 -11.96 8.24
C MET A 10 1.93 -11.79 9.65
N GLU A 11 3.21 -11.44 9.80
CA GLU A 11 3.85 -11.21 11.09
C GLU A 11 3.21 -10.05 11.87
N LEU A 12 2.75 -9.03 11.16
CA LEU A 12 2.02 -7.90 11.75
C LEU A 12 0.57 -8.25 12.17
N GLY A 13 0.10 -9.47 11.88
CA GLY A 13 -1.24 -9.94 12.23
C GLY A 13 -2.36 -9.40 11.32
N PHE A 14 -2.00 -8.74 10.22
CA PHE A 14 -2.95 -8.17 9.26
C PHE A 14 -3.03 -9.05 8.01
N GLY A 15 -3.52 -10.28 8.08
CA GLY A 15 -3.71 -11.07 6.86
C GLY A 15 -4.28 -12.46 7.09
N ASP A 16 -4.96 -12.98 6.07
CA ASP A 16 -5.30 -14.40 5.99
C ASP A 16 -4.02 -15.24 5.95
N PRO A 17 -4.03 -16.48 6.48
CA PRO A 17 -2.87 -17.39 6.43
C PRO A 17 -2.48 -17.79 4.99
N TYR A 18 -3.36 -17.57 4.01
CA TYR A 18 -3.13 -17.84 2.59
C TYR A 18 -3.61 -16.68 1.72
N PRO A 19 -2.93 -15.52 1.75
CA PRO A 19 -3.25 -14.43 0.87
C PRO A 19 -2.79 -14.84 -0.51
N HIS A 20 -3.76 -15.07 -1.39
CA HIS A 20 -3.53 -15.14 -2.82
C HIS A 20 -3.10 -13.75 -3.27
N VAL A 21 -1.80 -13.55 -3.53
CA VAL A 21 -1.26 -12.22 -3.86
C VAL A 21 -1.26 -12.04 -5.38
N PRO A 22 -2.13 -11.19 -5.94
CA PRO A 22 -2.07 -10.86 -7.36
C PRO A 22 -0.90 -9.91 -7.64
N VAL A 23 -0.08 -10.29 -8.61
CA VAL A 23 1.01 -9.49 -9.15
C VAL A 23 0.64 -9.08 -10.56
N TYR A 24 0.48 -7.78 -10.76
CA TYR A 24 0.13 -7.21 -12.06
C TYR A 24 1.39 -6.96 -12.89
N CYS A 25 1.35 -7.32 -14.17
CA CYS A 25 2.43 -7.12 -15.12
C CYS A 25 1.88 -6.69 -16.48
N ASP A 26 2.49 -5.67 -17.10
CA ASP A 26 2.12 -5.20 -18.44
C ASP A 26 2.82 -5.95 -19.58
N ASN A 27 3.90 -6.67 -19.27
CA ASN A 27 4.65 -7.42 -20.25
C ASN A 27 4.12 -8.85 -20.37
N GLN A 28 3.23 -9.07 -21.34
CA GLN A 28 2.70 -10.40 -21.66
C GLN A 28 3.80 -11.43 -22.01
N GLY A 29 4.92 -10.99 -22.58
CA GLY A 29 6.08 -11.84 -22.82
C GLY A 29 6.66 -12.38 -21.50
N THR A 30 6.78 -11.54 -20.48
CA THR A 30 7.21 -11.96 -19.14
C THR A 30 6.21 -12.94 -18.51
N ILE A 31 4.91 -12.68 -18.64
CA ILE A 31 3.86 -13.58 -18.15
C ILE A 31 3.98 -14.96 -18.80
N ALA A 32 4.14 -15.00 -20.13
CA ALA A 32 4.33 -16.25 -20.87
C ALA A 32 5.63 -16.98 -20.48
N VAL A 33 6.69 -16.24 -20.19
CA VAL A 33 7.97 -16.80 -19.72
C VAL A 33 7.82 -17.44 -18.34
N VAL A 34 7.11 -16.78 -17.41
CA VAL A 34 6.80 -17.34 -16.08
C VAL A 34 5.94 -18.60 -16.21
N ALA A 35 4.87 -18.56 -17.00
CA ALA A 35 3.98 -19.70 -17.22
C ALA A 35 4.73 -20.94 -17.75
N ASN A 36 5.72 -20.72 -18.61
CA ASN A 36 6.56 -21.77 -19.18
C ASN A 36 7.85 -22.05 -18.39
N SER A 37 7.99 -21.55 -17.15
CA SER A 37 9.20 -21.71 -16.32
C SER A 37 10.51 -21.31 -17.01
N GLY A 38 10.46 -20.37 -17.96
CA GLY A 38 11.63 -19.94 -18.73
C GLY A 38 12.22 -21.00 -19.65
N ASN A 39 11.44 -22.00 -20.08
CA ASN A 39 11.91 -23.14 -20.89
C ASN A 39 12.25 -22.79 -22.36
N THR A 40 12.42 -21.51 -22.69
CA THR A 40 12.81 -21.04 -24.02
C THR A 40 14.26 -20.56 -24.02
N SER A 41 15.04 -20.98 -25.02
CA SER A 41 16.47 -20.64 -25.16
C SER A 41 16.76 -19.13 -25.12
N ARG A 42 15.84 -18.31 -25.65
CA ARG A 42 15.91 -16.83 -25.67
C ARG A 42 15.91 -16.18 -24.28
N VAL A 43 15.38 -16.85 -23.25
CA VAL A 43 15.20 -16.28 -21.90
C VAL A 43 15.93 -17.07 -20.82
N ARG A 44 16.95 -17.84 -21.21
CA ARG A 44 17.71 -18.71 -20.28
C ARG A 44 18.28 -17.96 -19.08
N HIS A 45 18.71 -16.71 -19.27
CA HIS A 45 19.23 -15.86 -18.20
C HIS A 45 18.17 -15.49 -17.15
N MET A 46 16.89 -15.52 -17.50
CA MET A 46 15.77 -15.30 -16.58
C MET A 46 15.12 -16.59 -16.09
N ALA A 47 15.53 -17.75 -16.58
CA ALA A 47 14.86 -19.03 -16.31
C ALA A 47 14.80 -19.37 -14.81
N LYS A 48 15.85 -19.04 -14.05
CA LYS A 48 15.87 -19.22 -12.59
C LYS A 48 14.75 -18.43 -11.91
N HIS A 49 14.58 -17.16 -12.29
CA HIS A 49 13.53 -16.30 -11.74
C HIS A 49 12.14 -16.74 -12.19
N ALA A 50 11.98 -17.08 -13.47
CA ALA A 50 10.71 -17.56 -14.01
C ALA A 50 10.24 -18.84 -13.32
N ARG A 51 11.14 -19.81 -13.11
CA ARG A 51 10.84 -21.05 -12.39
C ARG A 51 10.48 -20.78 -10.93
N PHE A 52 11.24 -19.92 -10.23
CA PHE A 52 10.92 -19.56 -8.86
C PHE A 52 9.51 -18.97 -8.75
N ILE A 53 9.16 -18.00 -9.60
CA ILE A 53 7.82 -17.41 -9.60
C ILE A 53 6.76 -18.48 -9.92
N ASN A 54 7.00 -19.34 -10.92
CA ASN A 54 6.06 -20.40 -11.27
C ASN A 54 5.83 -21.39 -10.12
N GLU A 55 6.85 -21.72 -9.32
CA GLU A 55 6.69 -22.55 -8.12
C GLU A 55 5.69 -21.92 -7.12
N TYR A 56 5.71 -20.59 -6.91
CA TYR A 56 4.71 -19.90 -6.09
C TYR A 56 3.32 -19.85 -6.72
N VAL A 57 3.25 -19.74 -8.05
CA VAL A 57 1.98 -19.77 -8.79
C VAL A 57 1.34 -21.15 -8.71
N GLN A 58 2.12 -22.23 -8.82
CA GLN A 58 1.64 -23.61 -8.72
C GLN A 58 1.05 -23.93 -7.34
N VAL A 59 1.64 -23.40 -6.26
CA VAL A 59 1.09 -23.54 -4.91
C VAL A 59 -0.01 -22.52 -4.59
N LYS A 60 -0.47 -21.74 -5.59
CA LYS A 60 -1.50 -20.70 -5.48
C LYS A 60 -1.20 -19.62 -4.43
N ALA A 61 0.07 -19.41 -4.12
CA ALA A 61 0.49 -18.33 -3.21
C ALA A 61 0.59 -16.98 -3.94
N LEU A 62 0.76 -17.01 -5.25
CA LEU A 62 0.92 -15.84 -6.12
C LEU A 62 0.15 -16.06 -7.41
N ASP A 63 -0.41 -14.99 -7.97
CA ASP A 63 -0.99 -15.00 -9.31
C ASP A 63 -0.36 -13.89 -10.15
N VAL A 64 -0.10 -14.15 -11.42
CA VAL A 64 0.50 -13.17 -12.33
C VAL A 64 -0.54 -12.76 -13.35
N MET A 65 -1.11 -11.57 -13.17
CA MET A 65 -2.17 -11.04 -14.00
C MET A 65 -1.66 -9.97 -14.96
N TYR A 66 -2.25 -9.93 -16.15
CA TYR A 66 -1.98 -8.86 -17.10
C TYR A 66 -2.68 -7.56 -16.67
N VAL A 67 -1.97 -6.44 -16.80
CA VAL A 67 -2.53 -5.08 -16.70
C VAL A 67 -2.04 -4.25 -17.89
N PRO A 68 -2.86 -3.40 -18.51
CA PRO A 68 -2.36 -2.45 -19.51
C PRO A 68 -1.31 -1.52 -18.91
N SER A 69 -0.28 -1.12 -19.67
CA SER A 69 0.77 -0.21 -19.17
C SER A 69 0.19 1.12 -18.65
N ALA A 70 -0.83 1.66 -19.31
CA ALA A 70 -1.53 2.86 -18.86
C ALA A 70 -2.22 2.70 -17.48
N ASP A 71 -2.46 1.47 -17.03
CA ASP A 71 -3.09 1.17 -15.75
C ASP A 71 -2.16 0.53 -14.74
N ASN A 72 -0.89 0.34 -15.11
CA ASN A 72 0.13 -0.19 -14.24
C ASN A 72 0.68 0.91 -13.33
N LEU A 73 0.17 1.01 -12.09
CA LEU A 73 0.65 1.99 -11.11
C LEU A 73 2.15 1.86 -10.77
N ALA A 74 2.76 0.70 -11.04
CA ALA A 74 4.20 0.51 -10.86
C ALA A 74 5.05 1.31 -11.86
N ASP A 75 4.45 1.78 -12.97
CA ASP A 75 5.15 2.57 -13.98
C ASP A 75 5.63 3.91 -13.41
N MET A 76 4.89 4.53 -12.47
CA MET A 76 5.34 5.74 -11.77
C MET A 76 6.69 5.56 -11.08
N PHE A 77 6.97 4.38 -10.54
CA PHE A 77 8.20 4.12 -9.78
C PHE A 77 9.36 3.65 -10.65
N THR A 78 9.09 3.24 -11.90
CA THR A 78 10.07 2.56 -12.76
C THR A 78 10.37 3.30 -14.06
N LYS A 79 9.49 4.21 -14.48
CA LYS A 79 9.59 4.96 -15.73
C LYS A 79 9.58 6.46 -15.46
N ALA A 80 10.30 7.21 -16.30
CA ALA A 80 10.19 8.67 -16.33
C ALA A 80 8.91 9.06 -17.09
N LEU A 81 7.79 9.20 -16.36
CA LEU A 81 6.51 9.59 -16.92
C LEU A 81 6.46 11.10 -17.20
N GLY A 82 5.71 11.50 -18.22
CA GLY A 82 5.39 12.91 -18.44
C GLY A 82 4.47 13.47 -17.35
N PRO A 83 4.39 14.80 -17.16
CA PRO A 83 3.66 15.42 -16.05
C PRO A 83 2.20 14.97 -15.93
N ALA A 84 1.49 14.85 -17.07
CA ALA A 84 0.08 14.45 -17.09
C ALA A 84 -0.14 13.00 -16.62
N GLU A 85 0.71 12.07 -17.06
CA GLU A 85 0.60 10.66 -16.69
C GLU A 85 1.06 10.43 -15.25
N PHE A 86 2.07 11.18 -14.80
CA PHE A 86 2.50 11.18 -13.41
C PHE A 86 1.37 11.66 -12.47
N GLU A 87 0.72 12.79 -12.77
CA GLU A 87 -0.38 13.31 -11.93
C GLU A 87 -1.55 12.32 -11.89
N ARG A 88 -1.95 11.77 -13.04
CA ARG A 88 -3.00 10.74 -13.12
C ARG A 88 -2.69 9.52 -12.25
N GLN A 89 -1.45 9.04 -12.26
CA GLN A 89 -1.07 7.89 -11.41
C GLN A 89 -0.95 8.29 -9.93
N ARG A 90 -0.60 9.55 -9.62
CA ARG A 90 -0.49 10.08 -8.25
C ARG A 90 -1.85 10.12 -7.57
N GLU A 91 -2.86 10.63 -8.29
CA GLU A 91 -4.25 10.63 -7.84
C GLU A 91 -4.75 9.21 -7.54
N ARG A 92 -4.41 8.24 -8.40
CA ARG A 92 -4.80 6.82 -8.19
C ARG A 92 -4.11 6.15 -7.01
N LEU A 93 -2.93 6.63 -6.60
CA LEU A 93 -2.24 6.17 -5.39
C LEU A 93 -2.74 6.87 -4.12
N ASN A 94 -3.72 7.77 -4.24
CA ASN A 94 -4.24 8.60 -3.16
C ASN A 94 -3.12 9.36 -2.40
N VAL A 95 -2.12 9.83 -3.16
CA VAL A 95 -1.02 10.62 -2.60
C VAL A 95 -1.48 12.06 -2.50
N GLU A 96 -1.55 12.56 -1.27
CA GLU A 96 -1.98 13.91 -0.95
C GLU A 96 -0.83 14.73 -0.35
N ASP A 97 -0.97 16.05 -0.38
CA ASP A 97 -0.03 16.93 0.31
C ASP A 97 -0.20 16.76 1.83
N VAL A 98 0.89 16.40 2.51
CA VAL A 98 0.89 16.16 3.97
C VAL A 98 0.41 17.39 4.74
N SER A 99 0.76 18.59 4.29
CA SER A 99 0.40 19.86 4.93
C SER A 99 -1.11 20.08 4.86
N GLU A 100 -1.74 19.76 3.73
CA GLU A 100 -3.18 19.87 3.56
C GLU A 100 -3.92 18.75 4.30
N ALA A 101 -3.41 17.51 4.23
CA ALA A 101 -3.97 16.38 4.95
C ALA A 101 -3.97 16.60 6.47
N TRP A 102 -2.90 17.18 7.01
CA TRP A 102 -2.80 17.47 8.44
C TRP A 102 -3.80 18.53 8.91
N LYS A 103 -4.12 19.53 8.07
CA LYS A 103 -5.17 20.52 8.39
C LYS A 103 -6.54 19.86 8.49
N ALA A 104 -6.84 18.91 7.60
CA ALA A 104 -8.11 18.17 7.64
C ALA A 104 -8.22 17.33 8.93
N VAL A 105 -7.15 16.63 9.33
CA VAL A 105 -7.11 15.86 10.59
C VAL A 105 -7.26 16.78 11.81
N ALA A 106 -6.54 17.91 11.84
CA ALA A 106 -6.64 18.87 12.94
C ALA A 106 -8.06 19.44 13.12
N THR A 107 -8.82 19.55 12.03
CA THR A 107 -10.21 20.04 12.06
C THR A 107 -11.18 19.00 12.64
N ILE A 108 -10.85 17.70 12.60
CA ILE A 108 -11.69 16.62 13.16
C ILE A 108 -11.45 16.44 14.67
N VAL A 109 -10.28 16.86 15.17
CA VAL A 109 -9.87 16.65 16.57
C VAL A 109 -10.43 17.71 17.54
N GLU A 110 -10.97 18.84 17.06
CA GLU A 110 -11.72 19.78 17.91
C GLU A 110 -13.23 19.76 17.60
N PRO A 111 -14.15 19.63 18.58
CA PRO A 111 -13.99 19.75 20.04
C PRO A 111 -14.48 18.50 20.82
N MET A 112 -13.57 17.85 21.57
CA MET A 112 -13.98 17.08 22.75
C MET A 112 -13.77 17.98 23.97
N ASP A 113 -14.89 18.57 24.38
CA ASP A 113 -15.09 19.57 25.44
C ASP A 113 -14.20 19.35 26.68
N VAL A 114 -13.29 20.30 26.95
CA VAL A 114 -12.69 20.45 28.28
C VAL A 114 -13.81 20.98 29.18
N CYS A 115 -14.39 20.07 29.95
CA CYS A 115 -15.38 20.38 30.97
C CYS A 115 -14.89 21.53 31.85
N SER A 116 -15.57 22.67 31.73
CA SER A 116 -15.43 23.82 32.60
C SER A 116 -15.91 23.45 34.00
N THR A 117 -15.00 23.16 34.92
CA THR A 117 -15.30 23.25 36.35
C THR A 117 -15.34 24.72 36.70
N LYS A 118 -16.54 25.29 36.69
CA LYS A 118 -16.84 26.49 37.45
C LYS A 118 -16.71 26.12 38.92
N ASP A 119 -15.54 26.36 39.51
CA ASP A 119 -15.39 26.34 40.95
C ASP A 119 -16.34 27.40 41.51
N THR A 120 -17.27 26.88 42.30
CA THR A 120 -18.38 27.61 42.86
C THR A 120 -17.82 28.44 44.02
N ASP A 121 -18.08 29.75 44.00
CA ASP A 121 -17.95 30.61 45.17
C ASP A 121 -18.65 29.94 46.36
N MET A 122 -17.88 29.54 47.36
CA MET A 122 -18.40 29.25 48.70
C MET A 122 -17.85 30.32 49.64
N ASP A 123 -18.75 31.25 49.95
CA ASP A 123 -18.65 32.20 51.04
C ASP A 123 -18.25 31.50 52.35
N ILE A 124 -17.19 31.99 53.00
CA ILE A 124 -17.03 31.87 54.45
C ILE A 124 -16.83 33.28 54.99
N VAL A 125 -17.94 33.85 55.45
CA VAL A 125 -17.98 35.00 56.37
C VAL A 125 -18.22 34.45 57.78
N MET A 126 -17.80 35.23 58.79
CA MET A 126 -18.03 35.15 60.25
C MET A 126 -16.94 34.36 61.00
N GLU A 127 -16.35 34.78 62.13
CA GLU A 127 -16.45 35.98 62.98
C GLU A 127 -15.30 35.91 64.02
N ASP A 128 -14.78 37.08 64.42
CA ASP A 128 -14.13 37.50 65.67
C ASP A 128 -13.33 36.53 66.57
N THR A 129 -12.05 36.88 66.79
CA THR A 129 -11.49 37.25 68.12
C THR A 129 -10.19 38.05 67.92
#